data_AF-A0A356EKP1-F1
#
_entry.id   AF-A0A356EKP1-F1
#
_cell.length_a   1.000
_cell.length_b   1.000
_cell.length_c   1.000
_cell.angle_alpha   90.00
_cell.angle_beta   90.00
_cell.angle_gamma   90.00
#
_symmetry.space_group_name_H-M   'P 1'
#
loop_
_entity.id
_entity.type
_entity.pdbx_description
1 polymer ?
#
loop_
_entity_poly.entity_id
_entity_poly.type
_entity_poly.pdbx_seq_one_letter_code
_entity_poly.pdbx_strand_id
1 'polypeptide(L)' 'MKRPRIVVVGSVNTDMVVQSRRIPSPGETVTGGHFVMAPGGKGA' A
#
# COMPACT_ATOMS: atom_id res chain seq x y z
N MET A 1 -10.77 -15.38 -28.61
CA MET A 1 -9.85 -14.81 -27.59
C MET A 1 -8.71 -15.79 -27.32
N LYS A 2 -7.47 -15.33 -27.22
CA LYS A 2 -6.34 -16.19 -26.80
C LYS A 2 -6.49 -16.54 -25.31
N ARG A 3 -6.24 -17.79 -24.95
CA ARG A 3 -6.20 -18.20 -23.54
C ARG A 3 -5.00 -17.54 -22.84
N PRO A 4 -5.16 -16.97 -21.64
CA PRO A 4 -4.06 -16.41 -20.87
C PRO A 4 -3.04 -17.51 -20.56
N ARG A 5 -1.75 -17.17 -20.66
CA ARG A 5 -0.65 -18.11 -20.38
C ARG A 5 -0.49 -18.37 -18.87
N ILE A 6 -0.85 -17.39 -18.06
CA ILE A 6 -0.81 -17.43 -16.59
C ILE A 6 -2.05 -16.69 -16.09
N VAL A 7 -2.69 -17.23 -15.07
CA VAL A 7 -3.77 -16.57 -14.32
C VAL A 7 -3.28 -16.37 -12.90
N VAL A 8 -3.28 -15.12 -12.45
CA VAL A 8 -2.95 -14.78 -11.07
C VAL A 8 -4.26 -14.53 -10.33
N VAL A 9 -4.48 -15.27 -9.24
CA VAL A 9 -5.59 -15.05 -8.32
C VAL A 9 -4.99 -14.52 -7.03
N GLY A 10 -5.21 -13.24 -6.75
CA GLY A 10 -4.63 -12.62 -5.57
C GLY A 10 -5.21 -11.24 -5.27
N SER A 11 -4.65 -10.61 -4.23
CA SER A 11 -5.12 -9.33 -3.69
C SER A 11 -4.64 -8.15 -4.54
N VAL A 12 -5.48 -7.13 -4.66
CA VAL A 12 -5.14 -5.80 -5.15
C VAL A 12 -5.40 -4.78 -4.04
N ASN A 13 -4.46 -3.86 -3.81
CA ASN A 13 -4.56 -2.83 -2.79
C ASN A 13 -4.13 -1.47 -3.34
N THR A 14 -4.49 -0.41 -2.60
CA THR A 14 -3.84 0.90 -2.70
C THR A 14 -3.01 1.11 -1.45
N ASP A 15 -1.70 1.24 -1.62
CA ASP A 15 -0.79 1.47 -0.52
C ASP A 15 -0.76 2.97 -0.21
N MET A 16 -1.10 3.33 1.03
CA MET A 16 -1.10 4.70 1.53
C MET A 16 0.07 4.85 2.51
N VAL A 17 1.17 5.46 2.05
CA VAL A 17 2.42 5.53 2.80
C VAL A 17 2.65 6.95 3.27
N VAL A 18 2.85 7.12 4.57
CA VAL A 18 3.25 8.40 5.18
C VAL A 18 4.58 8.24 5.91
N GLN A 19 5.55 9.08 5.57
CA GLN A 19 6.82 9.13 6.29
C GLN A 19 6.69 10.10 7.46
N SER A 20 6.99 9.65 8.68
CA SER A 20 7.06 10.48 9.89
C SER A 20 8.48 10.40 10.50
N ARG A 21 8.78 11.28 11.45
CA ARG A 21 10.08 11.24 12.17
C ARG A 21 10.24 10.00 13.05
N ARG A 22 9.13 9.43 13.50
CA ARG A 22 9.05 8.20 14.31
C ARG A 22 7.64 7.60 14.28
N ILE A 23 7.53 6.37 14.77
CA ILE A 23 6.24 5.71 15.00
C ILE A 23 5.53 6.38 16.20
N PRO A 24 4.22 6.65 16.11
CA PRO A 24 3.44 7.22 17.21
C PRO A 24 3.26 6.22 18.36
N SER A 25 3.19 6.72 19.58
CA SER A 25 2.76 5.95 20.75
C SER A 25 1.23 5.83 20.81
N PRO A 26 0.66 4.87 21.56
CA PRO A 26 -0.79 4.79 21.74
C PRO A 26 -1.40 6.10 22.26
N GLY A 27 -2.46 6.58 21.61
CA GLY A 27 -3.15 7.83 21.97
C GLY A 27 -2.49 9.11 21.42
N GLU A 28 -1.34 9.00 20.76
CA GLU A 28 -0.63 10.15 20.21
C GLU A 28 -1.05 10.46 18.76
N THR A 29 -1.15 11.74 18.41
CA THR A 29 -1.23 12.20 17.02
C THR A 29 0.09 12.85 16.61
N VAL A 30 0.70 12.36 15.53
CA VAL A 30 1.97 12.86 15.00
C VAL A 30 1.75 13.46 13.61
N THR A 31 2.29 14.65 13.37
CA THR A 31 2.31 15.24 12.03
C THR A 31 3.18 14.38 11.10
N GLY A 32 2.55 13.82 10.07
CA GLY A 32 3.27 13.17 8.98
C GLY A 32 4.10 14.17 8.17
N GLY A 33 5.00 13.64 7.36
CA GLY A 33 5.75 14.39 6.35
C GLY A 33 5.24 14.03 4.96
N HIS A 34 6.12 13.44 4.16
CA HIS A 34 5.79 13.05 2.79
C HIS A 34 4.74 11.93 2.76
N PHE A 35 3.70 12.13 1.95
CA PHE A 35 2.62 11.18 1.71
C PHE A 35 2.64 10.72 0.25
N VAL A 36 2.51 9.42 0.02
CA VAL A 36 2.47 8.81 -1.30
C VAL A 36 1.36 7.77 -1.36
N MET A 37 0.63 7.75 -2.48
CA MET A 37 -0.28 6.67 -2.83
C MET A 37 0.32 5.86 -3.97
N ALA A 38 0.35 4.54 -3.84
CA ALA A 38 0.91 3.64 -4.83
C ALA A 38 -0.01 2.44 -5.08
N PRO A 39 -0.04 1.87 -6.30
CA PRO A 39 -0.68 0.59 -6.54
C PRO A 39 0.09 -0.50 -5.80
N GLY A 40 -0.65 -1.38 -5.13
CA GLY A 40 -0.08 -2.49 -4.35
C GLY A 40 -0.95 -3.73 -4.40
N GLY A 41 -0.66 -4.65 -3.48
CA GLY A 41 -1.31 -5.96 -3.44
C GLY A 41 -0.49 -7.02 -4.16
N LYS A 42 -0.31 -8.16 -3.50
CA LYS A 42 0.61 -9.21 -3.94
C LYS A 42 0.18 -9.94 -5.21
N GLY A 43 -1.08 -9.78 -5.63
CA GLY A 43 -1.63 -10.45 -6.81
C GLY A 43 -1.84 -9.55 -8.02
N ALA A 44 -1.51 -8.25 -7.90
CA ALA A 44 -1.67 -7.25 -8.96
C ALA A 44 -0.44 -7.20 -9.88
#